data_AF-A0A7X2T154-F1
#
_entry.id   AF-A0A7X2T154-F1
#
_cell.length_a   1.000
_cell.length_b   1.000
_cell.length_c   1.000
_cell.angle_alpha   90.00
_cell.angle_beta   90.00
_cell.angle_gamma   90.00
#
_symmetry.space_group_name_H-M   'P 1'
#
loop_
_entity.id
_entity.type
_entity.pdbx_description
1 polymer ?
#
loop_
_entity_poly.entity_id
_entity_poly.type
_entity_poly.pdbx_seq_one_letter_code
_entity_poly.pdbx_strand_id
1 'polypeptide(L)'
;MILIINIRKCLFLKRKALIYTIIISSLTILSCTYIFPSYRNTADKDRILQNLKNSSGKQFKFYEDSENRQISLSGKLSKRNSSDSIEALKFINEIKPVLSINNVNNNFTIKSLRKDELGFTHIVLGQIFNNIPVEKASISVHFDSSNVITNVTANINYDVINSHQQLKRNITKANADSIINKEFADNNPQIKFLSETVISKKPHIYFCYKYNVHYNTNNLGSYDVYVDMATGRIVNKINKIIYQKP
;
A
#
# COMPACT_ATOMS: atom_id res chain seq x y z
N MET A 1 72.56 0.88 -72.62
CA MET A 1 73.24 -0.42 -72.72
C MET A 1 72.27 -1.51 -72.30
N ILE A 2 71.82 -2.32 -73.27
CA ILE A 2 71.50 -3.77 -73.19
C ILE A 2 70.30 -4.27 -72.33
N LEU A 3 69.40 -4.99 -73.06
CA LEU A 3 68.53 -6.16 -72.77
C LEU A 3 67.67 -6.17 -71.48
N ILE A 4 66.33 -6.27 -71.57
CA ILE A 4 65.51 -7.48 -71.79
C ILE A 4 65.91 -8.65 -70.89
N ILE A 5 65.01 -9.08 -69.99
CA ILE A 5 64.58 -10.49 -69.82
C ILE A 5 63.19 -10.50 -69.15
N ASN A 6 62.41 -11.42 -69.68
CA ASN A 6 60.98 -11.69 -69.53
C ASN A 6 60.79 -12.86 -68.54
N ILE A 7 59.52 -13.18 -68.23
CA ILE A 7 58.96 -14.53 -67.97
C ILE A 7 58.41 -14.84 -66.56
N ARG A 8 57.06 -14.94 -66.54
CA ARG A 8 56.14 -15.85 -65.78
C ARG A 8 55.92 -15.57 -64.28
N LYS A 9 54.73 -15.73 -63.71
CA LYS A 9 53.55 -16.54 -64.08
C LYS A 9 52.31 -16.02 -63.32
N CYS A 10 51.17 -16.07 -64.00
CA CYS A 10 49.80 -16.07 -63.48
C CYS A 10 49.64 -16.56 -62.03
N LEU A 11 48.81 -15.86 -61.23
CA LEU A 11 47.53 -16.40 -60.81
C LEU A 11 46.56 -15.29 -60.35
N PHE A 12 45.40 -15.26 -61.02
CA PHE A 12 44.07 -14.85 -60.58
C PHE A 12 43.89 -14.48 -59.10
N LEU A 13 43.23 -13.34 -58.79
CA LEU A 13 41.80 -13.29 -58.41
C LEU A 13 41.31 -11.85 -58.07
N LYS A 14 40.39 -11.37 -58.93
CA LYS A 14 39.14 -10.63 -58.66
C LYS A 14 39.14 -9.32 -57.85
N ARG A 15 39.03 -8.23 -58.63
CA ARG A 15 38.03 -7.13 -58.58
C ARG A 15 37.41 -6.80 -57.20
N LYS A 16 37.81 -5.65 -56.63
CA LYS A 16 36.99 -4.91 -55.65
C LYS A 16 36.19 -3.84 -56.40
N ALA A 17 34.88 -4.04 -56.46
CA ALA A 17 33.93 -3.04 -56.92
C ALA A 17 33.69 -2.01 -55.80
N LEU A 18 33.78 -0.73 -56.16
CA LEU A 18 33.53 0.42 -55.31
C LEU A 18 32.00 0.62 -55.21
N ILE A 19 31.41 0.34 -54.05
CA ILE A 19 29.97 0.57 -53.79
C ILE A 19 29.85 1.91 -53.07
N TYR A 20 29.19 2.86 -53.73
CA TYR A 20 28.73 4.13 -53.17
C TYR A 20 27.56 3.87 -52.22
N THR A 21 27.74 4.13 -50.93
CA THR A 21 26.64 4.03 -49.94
C THR A 21 26.01 5.42 -49.76
N ILE A 22 24.79 5.57 -50.25
CA ILE A 22 23.92 6.72 -49.98
C ILE A 22 23.45 6.63 -48.52
N ILE A 23 23.83 7.60 -47.68
CA ILE A 23 23.31 7.73 -46.31
C ILE A 23 21.95 8.43 -46.41
N ILE A 24 20.88 7.65 -46.36
CA ILE A 24 19.53 8.18 -46.12
C ILE A 24 19.40 8.35 -44.60
N SER A 25 19.47 9.59 -44.13
CA SER A 25 19.18 9.93 -42.74
C SER A 25 17.67 9.75 -42.47
N SER A 26 17.29 8.59 -41.95
CA SER A 26 15.97 8.38 -41.36
C SER A 26 15.92 9.09 -40.01
N LEU A 27 15.33 10.28 -40.01
CA LEU A 27 14.96 11.01 -38.81
C LEU A 27 13.78 10.26 -38.15
N THR A 28 14.08 9.28 -37.30
CA THR A 28 13.07 8.66 -36.44
C THR A 28 12.71 9.66 -35.35
N ILE A 29 11.56 10.32 -35.51
CA ILE A 29 10.91 11.03 -34.42
C ILE A 29 10.47 9.95 -33.42
N LEU A 30 11.30 9.68 -32.42
CA LEU A 30 10.88 9.00 -31.20
C LEU A 30 9.87 9.93 -30.52
N SER A 31 8.59 9.81 -30.88
CA SER A 31 7.50 10.33 -30.08
C SER A 31 7.48 9.52 -28.79
N CYS A 32 8.27 9.95 -27.81
CA CYS A 32 8.14 9.52 -26.43
C CYS A 32 6.81 10.07 -25.93
N THR A 33 5.74 9.30 -26.14
CA THR A 33 4.46 9.56 -25.49
C THR A 33 4.67 9.26 -24.01
N TYR A 34 5.02 10.29 -23.25
CA TYR A 34 4.81 10.29 -21.80
C TYR A 34 3.30 10.21 -21.58
N ILE A 35 2.75 8.99 -21.52
CA ILE A 35 1.40 8.77 -21.05
C ILE A 35 1.42 9.16 -19.57
N PHE A 36 1.00 10.39 -19.26
CA PHE A 36 0.79 10.82 -17.89
C PHE A 36 -0.25 9.88 -17.24
N PRO A 37 0.13 9.03 -16.27
CA PRO A 37 -0.81 8.07 -15.67
C PRO A 37 -1.89 8.74 -14.81
N SER A 38 -1.73 10.04 -14.49
CA SER A 38 -2.64 10.80 -13.64
C SER A 38 -4.00 11.06 -14.28
N TYR A 39 -4.09 11.28 -15.60
CA TYR A 39 -5.34 11.68 -16.26
C TYR A 39 -6.34 10.51 -16.47
N ARG A 40 -5.84 9.28 -16.67
CA ARG A 40 -6.73 8.10 -16.75
C ARG A 40 -7.37 7.77 -15.41
N ASN A 41 -6.61 7.93 -14.32
CA ASN A 41 -7.06 7.54 -12.98
C ASN A 41 -8.20 8.44 -12.48
N THR A 42 -8.17 9.74 -12.81
CA THR A 42 -9.25 10.69 -12.48
C THR A 42 -10.53 10.38 -13.27
N ALA A 43 -10.42 10.13 -14.58
CA ALA A 43 -11.57 9.77 -15.40
C ALA A 43 -12.24 8.46 -14.94
N ASP A 44 -11.45 7.47 -14.52
CA ASP A 44 -11.96 6.21 -13.97
C ASP A 44 -12.66 6.42 -12.61
N LYS A 45 -12.06 7.21 -11.71
CA LYS A 45 -12.68 7.59 -10.41
C LYS A 45 -14.04 8.26 -10.63
N ASP A 46 -14.10 9.28 -11.48
CA ASP A 46 -15.33 10.04 -11.75
C ASP A 46 -16.42 9.14 -12.35
N ARG A 47 -16.08 8.29 -13.32
CA ARG A 47 -17.01 7.32 -13.91
C ARG A 47 -17.58 6.37 -12.85
N ILE A 48 -16.74 5.83 -11.96
CA ILE A 48 -17.19 4.92 -10.89
C ILE A 48 -18.13 5.65 -9.93
N LEU A 49 -17.76 6.85 -9.47
CA LEU A 49 -18.61 7.64 -8.58
C LEU A 49 -19.97 7.96 -9.20
N GLN A 50 -20.01 8.30 -10.50
CA GLN A 50 -21.27 8.53 -11.21
C GLN A 50 -22.12 7.25 -11.31
N ASN A 51 -21.53 6.10 -11.59
CA ASN A 51 -22.25 4.83 -11.63
C ASN A 51 -22.86 4.44 -10.27
N LEU A 52 -22.11 4.65 -9.19
CA LEU A 52 -22.60 4.44 -7.83
C LEU A 52 -23.73 5.42 -7.48
N LYS A 53 -23.58 6.69 -7.86
CA LYS A 53 -24.61 7.73 -7.69
C LYS A 53 -25.89 7.37 -8.45
N ASN A 54 -25.80 6.91 -9.69
CA ASN A 54 -26.95 6.51 -10.49
C ASN A 54 -27.67 5.30 -9.88
N SER A 55 -26.94 4.36 -9.28
CA SER A 55 -27.50 3.17 -8.63
C SER A 55 -28.16 3.48 -7.28
N SER A 56 -27.62 4.45 -6.55
CA SER A 56 -28.04 4.82 -5.19
C SER A 56 -29.03 6.00 -5.14
N GLY A 57 -29.13 6.79 -6.21
CA GLY A 57 -29.91 8.01 -6.26
C GLY A 57 -29.52 9.00 -5.16
N LYS A 58 -30.53 9.57 -4.49
CA LYS A 58 -30.36 10.56 -3.41
C LYS A 58 -29.63 10.03 -2.17
N GLN A 59 -29.52 8.71 -2.02
CA GLN A 59 -28.85 8.09 -0.87
C GLN A 59 -27.33 8.07 -1.02
N PHE A 60 -26.79 8.33 -2.22
CA PHE A 60 -25.36 8.32 -2.45
C PHE A 60 -24.66 9.43 -1.69
N LYS A 61 -23.62 9.07 -0.93
CA LYS A 61 -22.68 10.02 -0.34
C LYS A 61 -21.27 9.54 -0.57
N PHE A 62 -20.39 10.49 -0.87
CA PHE A 62 -18.96 10.30 -0.98
C PHE A 62 -18.27 11.33 -0.09
N TYR A 63 -17.34 10.87 0.72
CA TYR A 63 -16.51 11.69 1.59
C TYR A 63 -15.06 11.27 1.40
N GLU A 64 -14.17 12.25 1.28
CA GLU A 64 -12.73 12.04 1.15
C GLU A 64 -12.02 13.10 1.99
N ASP A 65 -11.20 12.62 2.91
CA ASP A 65 -10.32 13.41 3.76
C ASP A 65 -8.89 13.00 3.45
N SER A 66 -8.24 13.80 2.62
CA SER A 66 -6.87 13.53 2.19
C SER A 66 -5.85 13.64 3.32
N GLU A 67 -6.11 14.45 4.36
CA GLU A 67 -5.20 14.64 5.48
C GLU A 67 -5.20 13.42 6.39
N ASN A 68 -6.40 12.94 6.74
CA ASN A 68 -6.59 11.76 7.57
C ASN A 68 -6.60 10.43 6.78
N ARG A 69 -6.40 10.51 5.46
CA ARG A 69 -6.35 9.38 4.52
C ARG A 69 -7.63 8.53 4.58
N GLN A 70 -8.76 9.19 4.78
CA GLN A 70 -10.04 8.54 4.97
C GLN A 70 -10.91 8.72 3.74
N ILE A 71 -11.53 7.64 3.28
CA ILE A 71 -12.52 7.64 2.20
C ILE A 71 -13.77 6.92 2.70
N SER A 72 -14.95 7.48 2.44
CA SER A 72 -16.22 6.84 2.72
C SER A 72 -17.17 6.94 1.53
N LEU A 73 -17.83 5.82 1.23
CA LEU A 73 -18.89 5.69 0.25
C LEU A 73 -20.09 5.11 0.97
N SER A 74 -21.26 5.74 0.85
CA SER A 74 -22.52 5.18 1.39
C SER A 74 -23.65 5.28 0.37
N GLY A 75 -24.55 4.29 0.36
CA GLY A 75 -25.70 4.24 -0.55
C GLY A 75 -26.11 2.80 -0.84
N LYS A 76 -26.70 2.56 -2.00
CA LYS A 76 -26.88 1.22 -2.58
C LYS A 76 -25.73 0.96 -3.55
N LEU A 77 -24.59 0.49 -3.03
CA LEU A 77 -23.32 0.48 -3.75
C LEU A 77 -23.15 -0.77 -4.63
N SER A 78 -23.88 -1.84 -4.34
CA SER A 78 -23.90 -3.06 -5.15
C SER A 78 -25.32 -3.52 -5.48
N LYS A 79 -25.41 -4.52 -6.36
CA LYS A 79 -26.61 -5.36 -6.44
C LYS A 79 -26.59 -6.36 -5.27
N ARG A 80 -27.72 -7.04 -5.05
CA ARG A 80 -27.80 -8.15 -4.09
C ARG A 80 -26.85 -9.27 -4.53
N ASN A 81 -25.93 -9.66 -3.67
CA ASN A 81 -24.97 -10.73 -3.91
C ASN A 81 -24.88 -11.65 -2.67
N SER A 82 -23.84 -12.48 -2.55
CA SER A 82 -23.46 -13.07 -1.28
C SER A 82 -22.76 -12.03 -0.39
N SER A 83 -22.98 -12.09 0.93
CA SER A 83 -22.31 -11.22 1.90
C SER A 83 -21.05 -11.91 2.44
N ASP A 84 -20.05 -12.10 1.57
CA ASP A 84 -18.81 -12.81 1.89
C ASP A 84 -17.55 -12.01 1.49
N SER A 85 -16.38 -12.55 1.82
CA SER A 85 -15.09 -11.90 1.53
C SER A 85 -14.79 -11.82 0.03
N ILE A 86 -15.31 -12.72 -0.79
CA ILE A 86 -15.09 -12.75 -2.23
C ILE A 86 -15.80 -11.55 -2.86
N GLU A 87 -17.07 -11.35 -2.53
CA GLU A 87 -17.84 -10.20 -3.03
C GLU A 87 -17.32 -8.87 -2.48
N ALA A 88 -16.86 -8.83 -1.23
CA ALA A 88 -16.18 -7.64 -0.71
C ALA A 88 -14.90 -7.33 -1.50
N LEU A 89 -14.02 -8.31 -1.70
CA LEU A 89 -12.78 -8.13 -2.47
C LEU A 89 -13.04 -7.72 -3.91
N LYS A 90 -14.06 -8.31 -4.54
CA LYS A 90 -14.49 -7.94 -5.90
C LYS A 90 -14.93 -6.48 -5.95
N PHE A 91 -15.79 -6.04 -5.04
CA PHE A 91 -16.23 -4.65 -4.99
C PHE A 91 -15.07 -3.69 -4.73
N ILE A 92 -14.17 -4.00 -3.80
CA ILE A 92 -12.97 -3.18 -3.54
C ILE A 92 -12.07 -3.10 -4.77
N ASN A 93 -11.93 -4.18 -5.55
CA ASN A 93 -11.21 -4.15 -6.83
C ASN A 93 -11.91 -3.29 -7.90
N GLU A 94 -13.24 -3.24 -7.91
CA GLU A 94 -14.01 -2.37 -8.82
C GLU A 94 -13.80 -0.89 -8.48
N ILE A 95 -13.77 -0.54 -7.19
CA ILE A 95 -13.62 0.86 -6.74
C ILE A 95 -12.16 1.27 -6.46
N LYS A 96 -11.17 0.45 -6.80
CA LYS A 96 -9.76 0.74 -6.53
C LYS A 96 -9.25 2.11 -7.04
N PRO A 97 -9.73 2.67 -8.18
CA PRO A 97 -9.35 4.02 -8.59
C PRO A 97 -9.88 5.09 -7.63
N VAL A 98 -11.08 4.90 -7.08
CA VAL A 98 -11.65 5.79 -6.05
C VAL A 98 -10.80 5.76 -4.78
N LEU A 99 -10.32 4.58 -4.40
CA LEU A 99 -9.47 4.38 -3.22
C LEU A 99 -8.01 4.79 -3.43
N SER A 100 -7.62 5.13 -4.67
CA SER A 100 -6.24 5.41 -5.06
C SER A 100 -5.28 4.26 -4.73
N ILE A 101 -5.71 3.01 -4.98
CA ILE A 101 -4.89 1.81 -4.77
C ILE A 101 -4.66 1.03 -6.07
N ASN A 102 -3.46 0.51 -6.24
CA ASN A 102 -3.07 -0.18 -7.48
C ASN A 102 -3.39 -1.68 -7.45
N ASN A 103 -3.27 -2.31 -6.28
CA ASN A 103 -3.47 -3.73 -6.08
C ASN A 103 -4.09 -3.99 -4.69
N VAL A 104 -5.21 -4.71 -4.64
CA VAL A 104 -5.89 -5.07 -3.40
C VAL A 104 -5.27 -6.31 -2.78
N ASN A 105 -5.08 -7.36 -3.58
CA ASN A 105 -4.69 -8.70 -3.11
C ASN A 105 -3.29 -8.75 -2.49
N ASN A 106 -2.38 -7.87 -2.91
CA ASN A 106 -1.02 -7.82 -2.35
C ASN A 106 -0.88 -6.89 -1.14
N ASN A 107 -1.83 -5.97 -0.95
CA ASN A 107 -1.73 -4.90 0.04
C ASN A 107 -2.70 -5.07 1.20
N PHE A 108 -3.67 -5.98 1.10
CA PHE A 108 -4.71 -6.17 2.11
C PHE A 108 -4.99 -7.65 2.34
N THR A 109 -5.33 -7.99 3.58
CA THR A 109 -5.81 -9.32 3.97
C THR A 109 -7.09 -9.22 4.80
N ILE A 110 -7.91 -10.26 4.83
CA ILE A 110 -9.12 -10.28 5.65
C ILE A 110 -8.72 -10.31 7.13
N LYS A 111 -9.06 -9.23 7.85
CA LYS A 111 -8.81 -9.06 9.28
C LYS A 111 -9.97 -9.57 10.12
N SER A 112 -11.20 -9.37 9.67
CA SER A 112 -12.40 -9.87 10.36
C SER A 112 -13.59 -9.98 9.42
N LEU A 113 -14.45 -10.96 9.69
CA LEU A 113 -15.78 -11.11 9.10
C LEU A 113 -16.75 -11.37 10.25
N ARG A 114 -17.80 -10.55 10.37
CA ARG A 114 -18.83 -10.70 11.40
C ARG A 114 -20.20 -10.46 10.80
N LYS A 115 -21.15 -11.34 11.11
CA LYS A 115 -22.58 -11.11 10.89
C LYS A 115 -23.22 -10.74 12.22
N ASP A 116 -24.05 -9.69 12.24
CA ASP A 116 -24.78 -9.29 13.44
C ASP A 116 -26.18 -9.93 13.51
N GLU A 117 -26.86 -9.70 14.62
CA GLU A 117 -28.19 -10.26 14.91
C GLU A 117 -29.29 -9.72 13.98
N LEU A 118 -29.07 -8.54 13.38
CA LEU A 118 -29.98 -7.94 12.38
C LEU A 118 -29.73 -8.49 10.97
N GLY A 119 -28.73 -9.36 10.83
CA GLY A 119 -28.35 -9.99 9.57
C GLY A 119 -27.40 -9.17 8.71
N PHE A 120 -26.84 -8.08 9.23
CA PHE A 120 -25.84 -7.29 8.51
C PHE A 120 -24.46 -7.95 8.61
N THR A 121 -23.69 -7.85 7.53
CA THR A 121 -22.34 -8.41 7.49
C THR A 121 -21.30 -7.30 7.44
N HIS A 122 -20.28 -7.39 8.28
CA HIS A 122 -19.15 -6.47 8.35
C HIS A 122 -17.87 -7.22 8.04
N ILE A 123 -17.17 -6.77 7.00
CA ILE A 123 -15.89 -7.33 6.58
C ILE A 123 -14.83 -6.23 6.70
N VAL A 124 -13.71 -6.55 7.32
CA VAL A 124 -12.57 -5.63 7.44
C VAL A 124 -11.37 -6.26 6.76
N LEU A 125 -10.81 -5.53 5.81
CA LEU A 125 -9.54 -5.82 5.17
C LEU A 125 -8.45 -4.97 5.84
N GLY A 126 -7.50 -5.60 6.52
CA GLY A 126 -6.35 -4.91 7.11
C GLY A 126 -5.26 -4.71 6.07
N GLN A 127 -4.69 -3.50 6.00
CA GLN A 127 -3.53 -3.27 5.12
C GLN A 127 -2.31 -4.02 5.68
N ILE A 128 -1.52 -4.62 4.80
CA ILE A 128 -0.30 -5.36 5.12
C ILE A 128 0.88 -4.82 4.30
N PHE A 129 2.08 -4.98 4.85
CA PHE A 129 3.33 -4.70 4.16
C PHE A 129 4.40 -5.68 4.60
N ASN A 130 5.01 -6.39 3.65
CA ASN A 130 5.84 -7.56 3.93
C ASN A 130 5.17 -8.54 4.92
N ASN A 131 3.87 -8.79 4.71
CA ASN A 131 3.00 -9.63 5.56
C ASN A 131 2.81 -9.16 7.01
N ILE A 132 3.26 -7.95 7.36
CA ILE A 132 3.05 -7.35 8.69
C ILE A 132 1.90 -6.34 8.62
N PRO A 133 0.94 -6.34 9.57
CA PRO A 133 -0.18 -5.40 9.58
C PRO A 133 0.28 -3.94 9.70
N VAL A 134 -0.27 -3.08 8.86
CA VAL A 134 -0.06 -1.63 8.95
C VAL A 134 -1.02 -1.04 9.97
N GLU A 135 -0.47 -0.30 10.93
CA GLU A 135 -1.22 0.29 12.03
C GLU A 135 -2.30 1.25 11.52
N LYS A 136 -3.52 1.11 12.05
CA LYS A 136 -4.70 1.95 11.75
C LYS A 136 -5.13 2.01 10.27
N ALA A 137 -4.57 1.17 9.41
CA ALA A 137 -4.93 1.14 7.99
C ALA A 137 -5.78 -0.08 7.65
N SER A 138 -7.00 0.16 7.18
CA SER A 138 -7.96 -0.87 6.83
C SER A 138 -9.07 -0.35 5.92
N ILE A 139 -9.73 -1.27 5.22
CA ILE A 139 -10.96 -1.02 4.48
C ILE A 139 -12.07 -1.84 5.15
N SER A 140 -13.16 -1.19 5.54
CA SER A 140 -14.36 -1.85 6.05
C SER A 140 -15.46 -1.83 4.99
N VAL A 141 -16.06 -2.98 4.75
CA VAL A 141 -17.20 -3.18 3.86
C VAL A 141 -18.38 -3.64 4.70
N HIS A 142 -19.51 -2.96 4.55
CA HIS A 142 -20.74 -3.27 5.26
C HIS A 142 -21.82 -3.69 4.25
N PHE A 143 -22.42 -4.84 4.53
CA PHE A 143 -23.57 -5.38 3.81
C PHE A 143 -24.81 -5.29 4.68
N ASP A 144 -25.93 -4.91 4.09
CA ASP A 144 -27.23 -5.00 4.74
C ASP A 144 -27.76 -6.45 4.77
N SER A 145 -28.96 -6.63 5.33
CA SER A 145 -29.62 -7.93 5.48
C SER A 145 -30.13 -8.51 4.15
N SER A 146 -30.14 -7.69 3.10
CA SER A 146 -30.40 -8.09 1.72
C SER A 146 -29.12 -8.40 0.95
N ASN A 147 -27.98 -8.49 1.64
CA ASN A 147 -26.64 -8.72 1.08
C ASN A 147 -26.24 -7.69 0.01
N VAL A 148 -26.66 -6.43 0.20
CA VAL A 148 -26.21 -5.30 -0.62
C VAL A 148 -25.13 -4.55 0.13
N ILE A 149 -24.05 -4.18 -0.55
CA ILE A 149 -23.02 -3.30 0.02
C ILE A 149 -23.62 -1.91 0.18
N THR A 150 -23.68 -1.43 1.41
CA THR A 150 -24.29 -0.14 1.75
C THR A 150 -23.29 0.90 2.23
N ASN A 151 -22.16 0.47 2.75
CA ASN A 151 -21.10 1.37 3.19
C ASN A 151 -19.72 0.76 2.94
N VAL A 152 -18.80 1.59 2.46
CA VAL A 152 -17.36 1.31 2.48
C VAL A 152 -16.66 2.46 3.18
N THR A 153 -15.81 2.14 4.15
CA THR A 153 -14.96 3.12 4.83
C THR A 153 -13.52 2.63 4.79
N ALA A 154 -12.63 3.43 4.22
CA ALA A 154 -11.22 3.12 4.07
C ALA A 154 -10.38 4.13 4.85
N ASN A 155 -9.38 3.63 5.57
CA ASN A 155 -8.23 4.40 6.02
C ASN A 155 -6.99 3.71 5.42
N ILE A 156 -6.28 4.40 4.53
CA ILE A 156 -5.21 3.78 3.73
C ILE A 156 -3.89 4.49 4.01
N ASN A 157 -2.86 3.71 4.33
CA ASN A 157 -1.50 4.24 4.45
C ASN A 157 -0.82 4.24 3.07
N TYR A 158 -0.96 5.34 2.34
CA TYR A 158 -0.39 5.50 1.00
C TYR A 158 1.14 5.52 0.97
N ASP A 159 1.80 5.87 2.08
CA ASP A 159 3.27 5.83 2.16
C ASP A 159 3.78 4.39 1.97
N VAL A 160 3.03 3.43 2.49
CA VAL A 160 3.35 2.01 2.45
C VAL A 160 3.02 1.39 1.09
N ILE A 161 1.90 1.77 0.47
CA ILE A 161 1.48 1.23 -0.85
C ILE A 161 2.55 1.48 -1.93
N ASN A 162 3.19 2.64 -1.89
CA ASN A 162 4.18 3.03 -2.89
C ASN A 162 5.63 2.73 -2.46
N SER A 163 5.82 2.05 -1.32
CA SER A 163 7.14 1.76 -0.78
C SER A 163 7.69 0.43 -1.31
N HIS A 164 8.99 0.43 -1.57
CA HIS A 164 9.77 -0.79 -1.89
C HIS A 164 10.69 -1.20 -0.74
N GLN A 165 10.52 -0.60 0.44
CA GLN A 165 11.33 -0.90 1.62
C GLN A 165 11.20 -2.38 2.01
N GLN A 166 12.35 -3.03 2.14
CA GLN A 166 12.43 -4.40 2.64
C GLN A 166 12.35 -4.43 4.17
N LEU A 167 11.73 -5.48 4.71
CA LEU A 167 11.77 -5.75 6.14
C LEU A 167 13.22 -6.04 6.56
N LYS A 168 13.72 -5.25 7.52
CA LYS A 168 14.99 -5.51 8.21
C LYS A 168 14.68 -5.89 9.64
N ARG A 169 14.99 -7.14 10.02
CA ARG A 169 14.80 -7.68 11.36
C ARG A 169 16.16 -8.04 11.95
N ASN A 170 16.81 -7.05 12.56
CA ASN A 170 18.13 -7.22 13.16
C ASN A 170 18.04 -7.56 14.65
N ILE A 171 16.93 -7.21 15.30
CA ILE A 171 16.66 -7.57 16.68
C ILE A 171 15.48 -8.55 16.76
N THR A 172 15.53 -9.43 17.76
CA THR A 172 14.44 -10.35 18.08
C THR A 172 13.43 -9.70 19.03
N LYS A 173 12.27 -10.34 19.21
CA LYS A 173 11.30 -9.94 20.24
C LYS A 173 11.93 -9.94 21.64
N ALA A 174 12.77 -10.93 21.97
CA ALA A 174 13.43 -10.99 23.27
C ALA A 174 14.35 -9.77 23.51
N ASN A 175 15.06 -9.32 22.46
CA ASN A 175 15.84 -8.08 22.56
C ASN A 175 14.93 -6.86 22.80
N ALA A 176 13.79 -6.77 22.09
CA ALA A 176 12.81 -5.71 22.30
C ALA A 176 12.18 -5.74 23.70
N ASP A 177 11.91 -6.93 24.25
CA ASP A 177 11.42 -7.10 25.62
C ASP A 177 12.44 -6.54 26.63
N SER A 178 13.74 -6.84 26.45
CA SER A 178 14.80 -6.26 27.30
C SER A 178 14.89 -4.73 27.19
N ILE A 179 14.73 -4.18 25.97
CA ILE A 179 14.74 -2.73 25.74
C ILE A 179 13.58 -2.06 26.48
N ILE A 180 12.36 -2.59 26.37
CA ILE A 180 11.17 -2.01 27.00
C ILE A 180 11.22 -2.16 28.53
N ASN A 181 11.66 -3.31 29.05
CA ASN A 181 11.83 -3.49 30.49
C ASN A 181 12.83 -2.50 31.07
N LYS A 182 13.94 -2.25 30.38
CA LYS A 182 14.94 -1.27 30.81
C LYS A 182 14.41 0.17 30.76
N GLU A 183 13.72 0.54 29.67
CA GLU A 183 13.17 1.89 29.48
C GLU A 183 12.21 2.31 30.59
N PHE A 184 11.40 1.37 31.08
CA PHE A 184 10.33 1.67 32.03
C PHE A 184 10.58 1.13 33.45
N ALA A 185 11.78 0.62 33.75
CA ALA A 185 12.12 -0.06 35.00
C ALA A 185 11.69 0.72 36.26
N ASP A 186 11.93 2.03 36.28
CA ASP A 186 11.67 2.91 37.42
C ASP A 186 10.17 3.06 37.76
N ASN A 187 9.28 2.64 36.86
CA ASN A 187 7.82 2.80 37.00
C ASN A 187 7.10 1.50 37.41
N ASN A 188 7.84 0.41 37.71
CA ASN A 188 7.28 -0.91 37.98
C ASN A 188 6.14 -1.29 37.00
N PRO A 189 6.43 -1.33 35.68
CA PRO A 189 5.39 -1.32 34.67
C PRO A 189 4.79 -2.69 34.42
N GLN A 190 3.51 -2.72 34.10
CA GLN A 190 2.83 -3.82 33.45
C GLN A 190 3.05 -3.70 31.94
N ILE A 191 3.93 -4.55 31.39
CA ILE A 191 4.29 -4.54 29.97
C ILE A 191 3.65 -5.74 29.27
N LYS A 192 2.92 -5.49 28.19
CA LYS A 192 2.32 -6.52 27.35
C LYS A 192 2.73 -6.33 25.90
N PHE A 193 3.37 -7.35 25.32
CA PHE A 193 3.54 -7.43 23.87
C PHE A 193 2.17 -7.57 23.20
N LEU A 194 1.91 -6.75 22.17
CA LEU A 194 0.66 -6.78 21.43
C LEU A 194 0.82 -7.52 20.10
N SER A 195 1.71 -7.02 19.24
CA SER A 195 1.88 -7.55 17.89
C SER A 195 3.13 -7.01 17.23
N GLU A 196 3.46 -7.58 16.08
CA GLU A 196 4.26 -6.89 15.07
C GLU A 196 3.36 -5.94 14.28
N THR A 197 3.89 -4.78 13.88
CA THR A 197 3.14 -3.79 13.10
C THR A 197 4.05 -2.90 12.26
N VAL A 198 3.49 -2.27 11.24
CA VAL A 198 4.14 -1.22 10.46
C VAL A 198 3.52 0.12 10.81
N ILE A 199 4.35 1.10 11.13
CA ILE A 199 3.93 2.51 11.26
C ILE A 199 4.64 3.36 10.22
N SER A 200 3.95 4.39 9.71
CA SER A 200 4.55 5.44 8.90
C SER A 200 4.67 6.71 9.74
N LYS A 201 5.89 7.23 9.87
CA LYS A 201 6.19 8.55 10.41
C LYS A 201 7.06 9.24 9.38
N LYS A 202 6.41 9.94 8.43
CA LYS A 202 7.09 10.55 7.27
C LYS A 202 8.38 11.27 7.68
N PRO A 203 9.49 11.03 6.96
CA PRO A 203 9.60 10.26 5.72
C PRO A 203 9.81 8.74 5.91
N HIS A 204 9.73 8.22 7.12
CA HIS A 204 10.15 6.86 7.45
C HIS A 204 9.00 5.88 7.65
N ILE A 205 9.22 4.63 7.22
CA ILE A 205 8.36 3.49 7.52
C ILE A 205 9.14 2.56 8.46
N TYR A 206 8.52 2.19 9.57
CA TYR A 206 9.15 1.35 10.59
C TYR A 206 8.38 0.04 10.75
N PHE A 207 9.10 -1.08 10.71
CA PHE A 207 8.61 -2.37 11.16
C PHE A 207 8.88 -2.45 12.66
N CYS A 208 7.85 -2.66 13.46
CA CYS A 208 7.92 -2.48 14.90
C CYS A 208 7.38 -3.68 15.68
N TYR A 209 8.00 -3.95 16.82
CA TYR A 209 7.34 -4.65 17.92
C TYR A 209 6.49 -3.63 18.70
N LYS A 210 5.19 -3.88 18.82
CA LYS A 210 4.24 -3.04 19.54
C LYS A 210 3.99 -3.59 20.92
N TYR A 211 4.09 -2.72 21.92
CA TYR A 211 3.82 -3.01 23.33
C TYR A 211 2.75 -2.09 23.87
N ASN A 212 1.95 -2.59 24.80
CA ASN A 212 1.22 -1.76 25.73
C ASN A 212 2.00 -1.73 27.05
N VAL A 213 2.22 -0.52 27.57
CA VAL A 213 2.91 -0.29 28.84
C VAL A 213 1.98 0.49 29.75
N HIS A 214 1.71 -0.05 30.94
CA HIS A 214 0.86 0.59 31.94
C HIS A 214 1.56 0.62 33.29
N TYR A 215 1.51 1.75 33.98
CA TYR A 215 2.01 1.89 35.35
C TYR A 215 1.22 2.95 36.11
N ASN A 216 1.23 2.82 37.44
CA ASN A 216 0.56 3.72 38.36
C ASN A 216 1.49 4.22 39.48
N THR A 217 2.77 3.84 39.47
CA THR A 217 3.75 4.29 40.46
C THR A 217 4.29 5.65 40.03
N ASN A 218 4.40 6.60 40.98
CA ASN A 218 4.79 8.00 40.81
C ASN A 218 3.84 8.86 39.95
N ASN A 219 3.41 8.36 38.79
CA ASN A 219 2.44 8.97 37.88
C ASN A 219 1.66 7.89 37.13
N LEU A 220 0.44 8.21 36.70
CA LEU A 220 -0.33 7.32 35.84
C LEU A 220 0.22 7.37 34.40
N GLY A 221 0.58 6.21 33.86
CA GLY A 221 1.04 6.05 32.48
C GLY A 221 0.33 4.91 31.78
N SER A 222 -0.16 5.16 30.55
CA SER A 222 -0.64 4.12 29.65
C SER A 222 -0.22 4.45 28.24
N TYR A 223 0.65 3.65 27.64
CA TYR A 223 1.25 3.93 26.34
C TYR A 223 1.19 2.74 25.41
N ASP A 224 0.92 3.00 24.13
CA ASP A 224 1.34 2.10 23.05
C ASP A 224 2.75 2.52 22.61
N VAL A 225 3.71 1.59 22.70
CA VAL A 225 5.13 1.81 22.43
C VAL A 225 5.57 0.97 21.24
N TYR A 226 6.37 1.55 20.35
CA TYR A 226 6.79 0.94 19.08
C TYR A 226 8.31 0.87 19.04
N VAL A 227 8.86 -0.34 19.07
CA VAL A 227 10.30 -0.63 18.99
C VAL A 227 10.64 -1.07 17.57
N ASP A 228 11.51 -0.33 16.89
CA ASP A 228 11.94 -0.65 15.53
C ASP A 228 12.74 -1.96 15.48
N MET A 229 12.33 -2.88 14.60
CA MET A 229 12.94 -4.20 14.41
C MET A 229 14.36 -4.14 13.82
N ALA A 230 14.70 -3.05 13.13
CA ALA A 230 16.01 -2.90 12.52
C ALA A 230 17.06 -2.37 13.50
N THR A 231 16.67 -1.54 14.46
CA THR A 231 17.63 -0.82 15.32
C THR A 231 17.42 -1.04 16.82
N GLY A 232 16.26 -1.54 17.25
CA GLY A 232 15.87 -1.60 18.66
C GLY A 232 15.51 -0.24 19.27
N ARG A 233 15.45 0.84 18.48
CA ARG A 233 15.07 2.15 18.98
C ARG A 233 13.56 2.22 19.21
N ILE A 234 13.13 2.89 20.27
CA ILE A 234 11.73 3.28 20.43
C ILE A 234 11.45 4.45 19.49
N VAL A 235 10.71 4.19 18.41
CA VAL A 235 10.44 5.17 17.36
C VAL A 235 9.13 5.93 17.58
N ASN A 236 8.26 5.42 18.44
CA ASN A 236 7.02 6.09 18.81
C ASN A 236 6.50 5.66 20.18
N LYS A 237 5.82 6.59 20.87
CA LYS A 237 5.04 6.36 22.09
C LYS A 237 3.72 7.13 21.95
N ILE A 238 2.59 6.46 22.14
CA ILE A 238 1.26 7.08 22.06
C ILE A 238 0.61 6.97 23.42
N ASN A 239 0.34 8.11 24.06
CA ASN A 239 -0.40 8.14 25.32
C ASN A 239 -1.86 7.71 25.09
N LYS A 240 -2.35 6.80 25.92
CA LYS A 240 -3.72 6.27 25.90
C LYS A 240 -4.61 6.84 27.00
N ILE A 241 -4.06 7.65 27.90
CA ILE A 241 -4.83 8.34 28.92
C ILE A 241 -5.59 9.49 28.24
N ILE A 242 -6.92 9.44 28.32
CA ILE A 242 -7.80 10.51 27.88
C ILE A 242 -8.29 11.22 29.15
N TYR A 243 -7.89 12.48 29.32
CA TYR A 243 -8.50 13.32 30.34
C TYR A 243 -9.88 13.74 29.83
N GLN A 244 -10.94 13.41 30.56
CA GLN A 244 -12.22 14.07 30.35
C GLN A 244 -12.01 15.55 30.66
N LYS A 245 -12.24 16.41 29.67
CA LYS A 245 -12.35 17.84 29.96
C LYS A 245 -13.60 18.04 30.82
N PRO A 246 -13.52 18.79 31.93
CA PRO A 246 -14.69 19.13 32.73
C PRO A 246 -15.70 19.93 31.92
#